data_AF-A0A271VME8-F1
#
_entry.id   AF-A0A271VME8-F1
#
_cell.length_a   1.000
_cell.length_b   1.000
_cell.length_c   1.000
_cell.angle_alpha   90.00
_cell.angle_beta   90.00
_cell.angle_gamma   90.00
#
_symmetry.space_group_name_H-M   'P 1'
#
loop_
_entity.id
_entity.type
_entity.pdbx_description
1 polymer ?
#
loop_
_entity_poly.entity_id
_entity_poly.type
_entity_poly.pdbx_seq_one_letter_code
_entity_poly.pdbx_strand_id
1 'polypeptide(L)'
;MDSLNSFRNVTERDIDLLLIEELQVSPSFANWFVYKALGEATTVKSLGVWHSVSDATLGESDLIFKFQSDNGVVEALLIENKIDADAQPEQGERYQLRGHKGKEQGYWEDFRTCILAPLAYLERNIEPYDCEIAYEDIIGYLKSKNSARSNYRANVLTSAVEKQRRGYVSCVSIAMTEYARKYLEYVSEYHPELRPEKSKPRAEGHTWINFYPFGVEKKMPIVHQIYGDAVKIMFLAQAERYEELSLIFNDFNAHPLVVRQSGKSVIVEVKVPSIDPIIETFEASFPAVQEAIKVALDLYAYCVEKRI
;
A
#
# COMPACT_ATOMS: atom_id res chain seq x y z
N MET A 1 14.95 -8.79 -23.76
CA MET A 1 13.56 -8.53 -23.32
C MET A 1 12.87 -9.81 -22.86
N ASP A 2 13.23 -10.98 -23.40
CA ASP A 2 12.61 -12.28 -23.09
C ASP A 2 12.80 -12.79 -21.65
N SER A 3 13.59 -12.10 -20.82
CA SER A 3 13.78 -12.38 -19.38
C SER A 3 13.07 -11.40 -18.45
N LEU A 4 12.33 -10.43 -19.00
CA LEU A 4 11.57 -9.45 -18.22
C LEU A 4 10.12 -9.93 -18.10
N ASN A 5 9.60 -10.01 -16.87
CA ASN A 5 8.16 -10.18 -16.65
C ASN A 5 7.41 -9.04 -17.36
N SER A 6 6.36 -9.36 -18.11
CA SER A 6 5.53 -8.36 -18.81
C SER A 6 4.90 -7.35 -17.84
N PHE A 7 4.76 -7.72 -16.57
CA PHE A 7 4.27 -6.86 -15.49
C PHE A 7 5.34 -6.70 -14.42
N ARG A 8 5.73 -5.45 -14.14
CA ARG A 8 6.70 -5.11 -13.09
C ARG A 8 6.09 -5.24 -11.69
N ASN A 9 4.81 -4.92 -11.56
CA ASN A 9 3.98 -5.10 -10.37
C ASN A 9 2.52 -5.29 -10.82
N VAL A 10 1.77 -6.15 -10.14
CA VAL A 10 0.32 -6.31 -10.30
C VAL A 10 -0.32 -6.01 -8.95
N THR A 11 -1.36 -5.20 -8.96
CA THR A 11 -2.14 -4.79 -7.79
C THR A 11 -3.53 -5.40 -7.84
N GLU A 12 -4.23 -5.43 -6.71
CA GLU A 12 -5.62 -5.86 -6.60
C GLU A 12 -6.49 -5.12 -7.64
N ARG A 13 -6.29 -3.81 -7.82
CA ARG A 13 -6.99 -2.99 -8.81
C ARG A 13 -6.82 -3.48 -10.26
N ASP A 14 -5.65 -3.98 -10.63
CA ASP A 14 -5.43 -4.51 -11.99
C ASP A 14 -6.27 -5.78 -12.23
N ILE A 15 -6.45 -6.59 -11.18
CA ILE A 15 -7.32 -7.77 -11.19
C ILE A 15 -8.79 -7.35 -11.19
N ASP A 16 -9.17 -6.35 -10.41
CA ASP A 16 -10.54 -5.84 -10.37
C ASP A 16 -11.02 -5.40 -11.75
N LEU A 17 -10.21 -4.59 -12.45
CA LEU A 17 -10.53 -4.08 -13.78
C LEU A 17 -10.66 -5.21 -14.81
N LEU A 18 -9.80 -6.22 -14.71
CA LEU A 18 -9.89 -7.42 -15.56
C LEU A 18 -11.21 -8.16 -15.31
N LEU A 19 -11.61 -8.34 -14.05
CA LEU A 19 -12.83 -9.04 -13.68
C LEU A 19 -14.09 -8.27 -14.07
N ILE A 20 -14.11 -6.95 -13.87
CA ILE A 20 -15.21 -6.09 -14.35
C ILE A 20 -15.44 -6.31 -15.84
N GLU A 21 -14.37 -6.26 -16.63
CA GLU A 21 -14.48 -6.46 -18.07
C GLU A 21 -15.00 -7.87 -18.41
N GLU A 22 -14.46 -8.93 -17.79
CA GLU A 22 -14.88 -10.30 -18.08
C GLU A 22 -16.32 -10.59 -17.66
N LEU A 23 -16.73 -10.14 -16.47
CA LEU A 23 -18.09 -10.32 -15.95
C LEU A 23 -19.14 -9.50 -16.74
N GLN A 24 -18.73 -8.40 -17.36
CA GLN A 24 -19.64 -7.56 -18.14
C GLN A 24 -19.69 -7.96 -19.62
N VAL A 25 -18.56 -8.37 -20.21
CA VAL A 25 -18.44 -8.56 -21.67
C VAL A 25 -18.53 -10.03 -22.08
N SER A 26 -18.24 -10.98 -21.19
CA SER A 26 -18.18 -12.41 -21.52
C SER A 26 -19.29 -13.18 -20.80
N PRO A 27 -20.45 -13.45 -21.44
CA PRO A 27 -21.50 -14.27 -20.85
C PRO A 27 -21.01 -15.64 -20.39
N SER A 28 -20.09 -16.24 -21.15
CA SER A 28 -19.49 -17.52 -20.77
C SER A 28 -18.67 -17.44 -19.48
N PHE A 29 -17.94 -16.33 -19.28
CA PHE A 29 -17.18 -16.11 -18.04
C PHE A 29 -18.14 -15.84 -16.88
N ALA A 30 -19.14 -14.98 -17.06
CA ALA A 30 -20.15 -14.68 -16.05
C ALA A 30 -20.88 -15.96 -15.57
N ASN A 31 -21.33 -16.82 -16.49
CA ASN A 31 -21.96 -18.10 -16.15
C ASN A 31 -21.00 -19.01 -15.38
N TRP A 32 -19.75 -19.14 -15.84
CA TRP A 32 -18.75 -19.95 -15.16
C TRP A 32 -18.42 -19.43 -13.76
N PHE A 33 -18.30 -18.11 -13.62
CA PHE A 33 -17.97 -17.46 -12.36
C PHE A 33 -19.10 -17.64 -11.33
N VAL A 34 -20.35 -17.47 -11.75
CA VAL A 34 -21.51 -17.72 -10.88
C VAL A 34 -21.63 -19.20 -10.54
N TYR A 35 -21.42 -20.11 -11.50
CA TYR A 35 -21.36 -21.55 -11.22
C TYR A 35 -20.31 -21.88 -10.15
N LYS A 36 -19.12 -21.26 -10.23
CA LYS A 36 -18.07 -21.44 -9.23
C LYS A 36 -18.45 -20.87 -7.85
N ALA A 37 -19.16 -19.74 -7.80
CA ALA A 37 -19.60 -19.13 -6.55
C ALA A 37 -20.77 -19.88 -5.89
N LEU A 38 -21.74 -20.34 -6.68
CA LEU A 38 -22.98 -20.95 -6.18
C LEU A 38 -22.92 -22.48 -6.09
N GLY A 39 -22.03 -23.13 -6.84
CA GLY A 39 -21.96 -24.58 -6.96
C GLY A 39 -23.03 -25.20 -7.87
N GLU A 40 -23.90 -24.37 -8.46
CA GLU A 40 -25.04 -24.80 -9.28
C GLU A 40 -24.98 -24.16 -10.67
N ALA A 41 -25.39 -24.93 -11.69
CA ALA A 41 -25.33 -24.49 -13.07
C ALA A 41 -26.46 -23.49 -13.37
N THR A 42 -26.11 -22.20 -13.40
CA THR A 42 -27.06 -21.11 -13.66
C THR A 42 -26.64 -20.33 -14.89
N THR A 43 -27.58 -20.12 -15.82
CA THR A 43 -27.36 -19.12 -16.88
C THR A 43 -27.69 -17.76 -16.32
N VAL A 44 -26.75 -16.82 -16.40
CA VAL A 44 -26.92 -15.48 -15.86
C VAL A 44 -26.87 -14.42 -16.93
N LYS A 45 -27.70 -13.40 -16.75
CA LYS A 45 -27.61 -12.14 -17.49
C LYS A 45 -26.93 -11.11 -16.60
N SER A 46 -25.73 -10.67 -17.01
CA SER A 46 -25.03 -9.57 -16.36
C SER A 46 -25.88 -8.29 -16.40
N LEU A 47 -26.15 -7.70 -15.24
CA LEU A 47 -26.87 -6.42 -15.11
C LEU A 47 -25.89 -5.27 -14.85
N GLY A 48 -24.74 -5.57 -14.26
CA GLY A 48 -23.65 -4.61 -14.07
C GLY A 48 -22.61 -5.13 -13.09
N VAL A 49 -21.43 -4.50 -13.14
CA VAL A 49 -20.36 -4.69 -12.15
C VAL A 49 -19.95 -3.32 -11.65
N TRP A 50 -19.85 -3.15 -10.33
CA TRP A 50 -19.41 -1.92 -9.71
C TRP A 50 -18.11 -2.16 -8.96
N HIS A 51 -17.20 -1.19 -9.05
CA HIS A 51 -15.90 -1.18 -8.37
C HIS A 51 -15.97 -0.27 -7.15
N SER A 52 -15.31 -0.65 -6.06
CA SER A 52 -15.05 0.22 -4.91
C SER A 52 -16.34 0.80 -4.29
N VAL A 53 -17.32 -0.08 -4.04
CA VAL A 53 -18.63 0.35 -3.50
C VAL A 53 -18.53 0.54 -2.00
N SER A 54 -18.50 1.81 -1.58
CA SER A 54 -18.31 2.19 -0.18
C SER A 54 -19.62 2.41 0.57
N ASP A 55 -19.68 1.91 1.80
CA ASP A 55 -20.68 2.25 2.82
C ASP A 55 -20.01 3.01 3.98
N ALA A 56 -20.65 4.09 4.42
CA ALA A 56 -20.10 4.98 5.46
C ALA A 56 -19.84 4.28 6.82
N THR A 57 -20.52 3.16 7.07
CA THR A 57 -20.45 2.43 8.35
C THR A 57 -19.89 1.02 8.21
N LEU A 58 -20.12 0.38 7.06
CA LEU A 58 -19.77 -1.02 6.83
C LEU A 58 -18.52 -1.19 5.96
N GLY A 59 -17.87 -0.08 5.55
CA GLY A 59 -16.66 -0.11 4.73
C GLY A 59 -16.94 -0.38 3.25
N GLU A 60 -15.93 -0.84 2.52
CA GLU A 60 -15.95 -0.97 1.06
C GLU A 60 -16.07 -2.43 0.60
N SER A 61 -16.84 -2.64 -0.48
CA SER A 61 -16.77 -3.85 -1.31
C SER A 61 -15.90 -3.57 -2.55
N ASP A 62 -14.87 -4.39 -2.80
CA ASP A 62 -13.98 -4.20 -3.96
C ASP A 62 -14.77 -4.30 -5.26
N LEU A 63 -15.60 -5.34 -5.38
CA LEU A 63 -16.50 -5.56 -6.51
C LEU A 63 -17.90 -5.94 -6.05
N ILE A 64 -18.92 -5.45 -6.75
CA ILE A 64 -20.28 -5.98 -6.69
C ILE A 64 -20.68 -6.39 -8.10
N PHE A 65 -20.94 -7.68 -8.30
CA PHE A 65 -21.48 -8.19 -9.55
C PHE A 65 -22.97 -8.47 -9.41
N LYS A 66 -23.80 -7.70 -10.11
CA LYS A 66 -25.25 -7.91 -10.15
C LYS A 66 -25.65 -8.62 -11.42
N PHE A 67 -26.46 -9.66 -11.27
CA PHE A 67 -26.94 -10.47 -12.38
C PHE A 67 -28.38 -10.89 -12.15
N GLN A 68 -29.00 -11.35 -13.23
CA GLN A 68 -30.30 -12.02 -13.18
C GLN A 68 -30.11 -13.49 -13.53
N SER A 69 -30.56 -14.36 -12.64
CA SER A 69 -30.60 -15.81 -12.87
C SER A 69 -31.72 -16.18 -13.85
N ASP A 70 -31.68 -17.39 -14.38
CA ASP A 70 -32.64 -17.88 -15.38
C ASP A 70 -34.09 -17.93 -14.86
N ASN A 71 -34.27 -18.11 -13.55
CA ASN A 71 -35.55 -17.98 -12.84
C ASN A 71 -36.08 -16.54 -12.74
N GLY A 72 -35.33 -15.54 -13.23
CA GLY A 72 -35.70 -14.13 -13.23
C GLY A 72 -35.31 -13.36 -11.97
N VAL A 73 -34.77 -14.03 -10.94
CA VAL A 73 -34.35 -13.43 -9.67
C VAL A 73 -33.11 -12.56 -9.90
N VAL A 74 -33.13 -11.35 -9.35
CA VAL A 74 -32.00 -10.43 -9.40
C VAL A 74 -31.10 -10.65 -8.19
N GLU A 75 -29.87 -11.07 -8.41
CA GLU A 75 -28.92 -11.45 -7.37
C GLU A 75 -27.63 -10.62 -7.43
N ALA A 76 -26.87 -10.63 -6.34
CA ALA A 76 -25.57 -9.98 -6.26
C ALA A 76 -24.47 -10.89 -5.67
N LEU A 77 -23.28 -10.83 -6.25
CA LEU A 77 -22.05 -11.31 -5.64
C LEU A 77 -21.26 -10.12 -5.12
N LEU A 78 -21.06 -10.04 -3.81
CA LEU A 78 -20.17 -9.05 -3.19
C LEU A 78 -18.80 -9.69 -3.03
N ILE A 79 -17.83 -9.21 -3.79
CA ILE A 79 -16.54 -9.87 -3.98
C ILE A 79 -15.45 -9.02 -3.32
N GLU A 80 -14.71 -9.62 -2.40
CA GLU A 80 -13.43 -9.13 -1.90
C GLU A 80 -12.31 -9.72 -2.75
N ASN A 81 -11.33 -8.90 -3.12
CA ASN A 81 -10.17 -9.29 -3.88
C ASN A 81 -8.89 -9.09 -3.07
N LYS A 82 -8.11 -10.16 -2.87
CA LYS A 82 -6.84 -10.12 -2.13
C LYS A 82 -5.69 -10.72 -2.93
N ILE A 83 -4.53 -10.07 -2.91
CA ILE A 83 -3.28 -10.70 -3.36
C ILE A 83 -2.45 -11.14 -2.14
N ASP A 84 -2.11 -10.22 -1.25
CA ASP A 84 -1.21 -10.53 -0.12
C ASP A 84 -1.50 -9.74 1.16
N ALA A 85 -2.37 -8.73 1.13
CA ALA A 85 -2.73 -7.97 2.31
C ALA A 85 -3.52 -8.83 3.30
N ASP A 86 -3.16 -8.77 4.59
CA ASP A 86 -3.91 -9.46 5.65
C ASP A 86 -5.38 -9.03 5.65
N ALA A 87 -6.27 -9.98 5.93
CA ALA A 87 -7.68 -9.69 6.09
C ALA A 87 -7.88 -8.78 7.29
N GLN A 88 -8.74 -7.76 7.15
CA GLN A 88 -9.13 -6.97 8.31
C GLN A 88 -10.04 -7.81 9.22
N PRO A 89 -9.97 -7.65 10.55
CA PRO A 89 -10.89 -8.33 11.45
C PRO A 89 -12.36 -8.05 11.07
N GLU A 90 -13.22 -9.08 11.12
CA GLU A 90 -14.67 -9.00 10.88
C GLU A 90 -15.03 -8.54 9.45
N GLN A 91 -14.09 -8.64 8.51
CA GLN A 91 -14.31 -8.21 7.14
C GLN A 91 -15.38 -9.04 6.45
N GLY A 92 -15.39 -10.38 6.66
CA GLY A 92 -16.43 -11.25 6.11
C GLY A 92 -17.84 -10.88 6.61
N GLU A 93 -17.95 -10.57 7.91
CA GLU A 93 -19.21 -10.13 8.53
C GLU A 93 -19.70 -8.80 7.96
N ARG A 94 -18.79 -7.83 7.72
CA ARG A 94 -19.16 -6.56 7.08
C ARG A 94 -19.72 -6.76 5.66
N TYR A 95 -19.15 -7.69 4.89
CA TYR A 95 -19.67 -8.05 3.58
C TYR A 95 -21.10 -8.63 3.68
N GLN A 96 -21.37 -9.50 4.65
CA GLN A 96 -22.70 -10.04 4.90
C GLN A 96 -23.72 -8.93 5.23
N LEU A 97 -23.36 -8.03 6.15
CA LEU A 97 -24.20 -6.90 6.54
C LEU A 97 -24.51 -5.98 5.35
N ARG A 98 -23.55 -5.72 4.46
CA ARG A 98 -23.78 -4.94 3.23
C ARG A 98 -24.71 -5.66 2.26
N GLY A 99 -24.55 -6.97 2.12
CA GLY A 99 -25.45 -7.81 1.34
C GLY A 99 -26.91 -7.70 1.80
N HIS A 100 -27.13 -7.83 3.11
CA HIS A 100 -28.47 -7.67 3.71
C HIS A 100 -29.01 -6.26 3.52
N LYS A 101 -28.19 -5.23 3.73
CA LYS A 101 -28.59 -3.83 3.52
C LYS A 101 -29.04 -3.57 2.07
N GLY A 102 -28.32 -4.08 1.08
CA GLY A 102 -28.71 -3.92 -0.31
C GLY A 102 -30.00 -4.69 -0.67
N LYS A 103 -30.28 -5.81 0.01
CA LYS A 103 -31.56 -6.53 -0.10
C LYS A 103 -32.71 -5.70 0.49
N GLU A 104 -32.53 -5.13 1.68
CA GLU A 104 -33.51 -4.23 2.32
C GLU A 104 -33.79 -2.98 1.47
N GLN A 105 -32.77 -2.46 0.78
CA GLN A 105 -32.88 -1.31 -0.12
C GLN A 105 -33.46 -1.66 -1.51
N GLY A 106 -33.72 -2.94 -1.78
CA GLY A 106 -34.27 -3.40 -3.06
C GLY A 106 -33.28 -3.37 -4.22
N TYR A 107 -31.97 -3.36 -3.95
CA TYR A 107 -30.96 -3.44 -5.00
C TYR A 107 -30.84 -4.84 -5.60
N TRP A 108 -31.10 -5.88 -4.82
CA TRP A 108 -31.16 -7.27 -5.24
C TRP A 108 -32.13 -8.04 -4.33
N GLU A 109 -32.59 -9.19 -4.80
CA GLU A 109 -33.49 -10.09 -4.09
C GLU A 109 -32.72 -11.11 -3.25
N ASP A 110 -31.53 -11.51 -3.70
CA ASP A 110 -30.62 -12.35 -2.92
C ASP A 110 -29.14 -12.02 -3.19
N PHE A 111 -28.25 -12.52 -2.33
CA PHE A 111 -26.82 -12.29 -2.49
C PHE A 111 -25.95 -13.41 -1.91
N ARG A 112 -24.68 -13.37 -2.30
CA ARG A 112 -23.59 -14.14 -1.71
C ARG A 112 -22.35 -13.27 -1.55
N THR A 113 -21.56 -13.53 -0.51
CA THR A 113 -20.24 -12.94 -0.33
C THR A 113 -19.17 -13.89 -0.86
N CYS A 114 -18.20 -13.35 -1.57
CA CYS A 114 -17.13 -14.12 -2.17
C CYS A 114 -15.78 -13.50 -1.82
N ILE A 115 -14.81 -14.32 -1.44
CA ILE A 115 -13.40 -13.91 -1.45
C ILE A 115 -12.71 -14.50 -2.67
N LEU A 116 -11.91 -13.66 -3.32
CA LEU A 116 -11.20 -13.98 -4.54
C LEU A 116 -9.71 -13.66 -4.33
N ALA A 117 -8.88 -14.69 -4.33
CA ALA A 117 -7.46 -14.57 -3.97
C ALA A 117 -6.62 -15.72 -4.55
N PRO A 118 -5.27 -15.66 -4.53
CA PRO A 118 -4.44 -16.84 -4.77
C PRO A 118 -4.81 -18.00 -3.84
N LEU A 119 -4.72 -19.24 -4.30
CA LEU A 119 -5.08 -20.43 -3.51
C LEU A 119 -4.36 -20.47 -2.14
N ALA A 120 -3.07 -20.15 -2.13
CA ALA A 120 -2.26 -20.10 -0.90
C ALA A 120 -2.68 -18.98 0.07
N TYR A 121 -3.42 -17.97 -0.39
CA TYR A 121 -4.08 -16.99 0.49
C TYR A 121 -5.36 -17.58 1.09
N LEU A 122 -6.19 -18.21 0.25
CA LEU A 122 -7.45 -18.80 0.71
C LEU A 122 -7.22 -19.88 1.78
N GLU A 123 -6.19 -20.71 1.62
CA GLU A 123 -5.84 -21.76 2.60
C GLU A 123 -5.51 -21.24 4.00
N ARG A 124 -5.14 -19.96 4.15
CA ARG A 124 -4.84 -19.31 5.43
C ARG A 124 -5.90 -18.29 5.87
N ASN A 125 -6.91 -18.04 5.04
CA ASN A 125 -7.99 -17.12 5.36
C ASN A 125 -8.85 -17.70 6.50
N ILE A 126 -9.22 -16.85 7.45
CA ILE A 126 -10.09 -17.21 8.58
C ILE A 126 -11.41 -16.43 8.56
N GLU A 127 -11.53 -15.40 7.72
CA GLU A 127 -12.73 -14.58 7.63
C GLU A 127 -13.83 -15.33 6.87
N PRO A 128 -15.09 -15.28 7.36
CA PRO A 128 -16.17 -16.06 6.78
C PRO A 128 -16.74 -15.39 5.52
N TYR A 129 -16.64 -16.08 4.38
CA TYR A 129 -17.34 -15.75 3.13
C TYR A 129 -18.21 -16.93 2.70
N ASP A 130 -19.29 -16.68 1.94
CA ASP A 130 -20.17 -17.77 1.48
C ASP A 130 -19.47 -18.69 0.46
N CYS A 131 -18.54 -18.14 -0.32
CA CYS A 131 -17.75 -18.88 -1.27
C CYS A 131 -16.34 -18.29 -1.46
N GLU A 132 -15.44 -19.12 -1.98
CA GLU A 132 -14.07 -18.75 -2.31
C GLU A 132 -13.75 -19.10 -3.76
N ILE A 133 -13.08 -18.19 -4.48
CA ILE A 133 -12.64 -18.43 -5.85
C ILE A 133 -11.14 -18.16 -5.95
N ALA A 134 -10.37 -19.21 -6.24
CA ALA A 134 -8.93 -19.08 -6.42
C ALA A 134 -8.61 -18.39 -7.75
N TYR A 135 -7.58 -17.54 -7.76
CA TYR A 135 -7.03 -16.99 -9.02
C TYR A 135 -6.63 -18.09 -9.99
N GLU A 136 -6.10 -19.20 -9.48
CA GLU A 136 -5.70 -20.37 -10.24
C GLU A 136 -6.87 -20.99 -11.04
N ASP A 137 -8.08 -20.97 -10.49
CA ASP A 137 -9.29 -21.41 -11.20
C ASP A 137 -9.59 -20.50 -12.40
N ILE A 138 -9.47 -19.19 -12.21
CA ILE A 138 -9.69 -18.17 -13.24
C ILE A 138 -8.62 -18.28 -14.34
N ILE A 139 -7.36 -18.48 -13.95
CA ILE A 139 -6.26 -18.77 -14.89
C ILE A 139 -6.58 -20.01 -15.72
N GLY A 140 -7.04 -21.09 -15.08
CA GLY A 140 -7.44 -22.32 -15.76
C GLY A 140 -8.54 -22.08 -16.78
N TYR A 141 -9.61 -21.37 -16.39
CA TYR A 141 -10.71 -21.00 -17.29
C TYR A 141 -10.24 -20.16 -18.47
N LEU A 142 -9.43 -19.12 -18.23
CA LEU A 142 -8.95 -18.23 -19.29
C LEU A 142 -8.04 -18.98 -20.27
N LYS A 143 -7.11 -19.81 -19.77
CA LYS A 143 -6.25 -20.64 -20.63
C LYS A 143 -7.04 -21.63 -21.47
N SER A 144 -8.16 -22.15 -20.96
CA SER A 144 -9.01 -23.08 -21.71
C SER A 144 -9.69 -22.45 -22.93
N LYS A 145 -9.80 -21.12 -23.00
CA LYS A 145 -10.32 -20.41 -24.18
C LYS A 145 -9.33 -20.34 -25.35
N ASN A 146 -8.05 -20.58 -25.08
CA ASN A 146 -6.98 -20.65 -26.07
C ASN A 146 -6.95 -19.47 -27.08
N SER A 147 -7.19 -18.25 -26.58
CA SER A 147 -7.11 -17.02 -27.38
C SER A 147 -5.96 -16.13 -26.89
N ALA A 148 -5.43 -15.28 -27.76
CA ALA A 148 -4.38 -14.33 -27.37
C ALA A 148 -4.82 -13.42 -26.20
N ARG A 149 -6.08 -12.95 -26.22
CA ARG A 149 -6.69 -12.13 -25.15
C ARG A 149 -6.77 -12.90 -23.83
N SER A 150 -7.26 -14.14 -23.86
CA SER A 150 -7.41 -14.94 -22.65
C SER A 150 -6.06 -15.37 -22.07
N ASN A 151 -5.07 -15.67 -22.91
CA ASN A 151 -3.70 -15.96 -22.46
C ASN A 151 -3.04 -14.73 -21.82
N TYR A 152 -3.21 -13.54 -22.40
CA TYR A 152 -2.74 -12.29 -21.81
C TYR A 152 -3.34 -12.07 -20.40
N ARG A 153 -4.66 -12.23 -20.26
CA ARG A 153 -5.34 -12.09 -18.96
C ARG A 153 -4.91 -13.11 -17.93
N ALA A 154 -4.75 -14.36 -18.36
CA ALA A 154 -4.21 -15.42 -17.51
C ALA A 154 -2.81 -15.06 -17.00
N ASN A 155 -1.97 -14.39 -17.81
CA ASN A 155 -0.65 -13.96 -17.40
C ASN A 155 -0.67 -12.81 -16.36
N VAL A 156 -1.68 -11.92 -16.41
CA VAL A 156 -1.90 -10.89 -15.37
C VAL A 156 -2.14 -11.57 -14.02
N LEU A 157 -3.12 -12.49 -13.95
CA LEU A 157 -3.44 -13.24 -12.74
C LEU A 157 -2.26 -14.11 -12.27
N THR A 158 -1.53 -14.74 -13.21
CA THR A 158 -0.33 -15.51 -12.89
C THR A 158 0.73 -14.63 -12.19
N SER A 159 0.91 -13.40 -12.67
CA SER A 159 1.84 -12.45 -12.06
C SER A 159 1.44 -12.05 -10.63
N ALA A 160 0.12 -11.99 -10.35
CA ALA A 160 -0.40 -11.76 -9.00
C ALA A 160 -0.15 -12.96 -8.06
N VAL A 161 -0.37 -14.20 -8.54
CA VAL A 161 -0.03 -15.42 -7.79
C VAL A 161 1.47 -15.49 -7.50
N GLU A 162 2.32 -15.19 -8.48
CA GLU A 162 3.78 -15.14 -8.29
C GLU A 162 4.21 -14.04 -7.32
N LYS A 163 3.51 -12.92 -7.27
CA LYS A 163 3.75 -11.86 -6.29
C LYS A 163 3.46 -12.36 -4.87
N GLN A 164 2.30 -12.97 -4.66
CA GLN A 164 1.94 -13.56 -3.35
C GLN A 164 2.96 -14.61 -2.90
N ARG A 165 3.43 -15.48 -3.81
CA ARG A 165 4.45 -16.50 -3.49
C ARG A 165 5.82 -15.91 -3.13
N ARG A 166 6.21 -14.79 -3.75
CA ARG A 166 7.50 -14.13 -3.49
C ARG A 166 7.48 -13.25 -2.24
N GLY A 167 6.30 -12.89 -1.74
CA GLY A 167 6.11 -11.82 -0.76
C GLY A 167 6.43 -10.45 -1.34
N TYR A 168 6.23 -9.38 -0.55
CA TYR A 168 6.61 -8.02 -0.97
C TYR A 168 8.11 -7.90 -1.20
N VAL A 169 8.53 -7.91 -2.46
CA VAL A 169 9.89 -7.57 -2.87
C VAL A 169 9.91 -6.10 -3.26
N SER A 170 10.46 -5.24 -2.39
CA SER A 170 10.75 -3.85 -2.75
C SER A 170 11.61 -3.86 -4.02
N CYS A 171 11.08 -3.34 -5.14
CA CYS A 171 11.86 -3.19 -6.35
C CYS A 171 12.95 -2.14 -6.07
N VAL A 172 14.21 -2.58 -5.98
CA VAL A 172 15.34 -1.69 -5.74
C VAL A 172 15.40 -0.65 -6.86
N SER A 173 15.31 0.62 -6.49
CA SER A 173 15.50 1.76 -7.38
C SER A 173 16.99 2.10 -7.42
N ILE A 174 17.60 1.93 -8.59
CA ILE A 174 19.01 2.30 -8.81
C ILE A 174 19.19 3.79 -8.56
N ALA A 175 18.27 4.62 -9.06
CA ALA A 175 18.30 6.07 -8.88
C ALA A 175 18.25 6.47 -7.39
N MET A 176 17.26 5.97 -6.64
CA MET A 176 17.14 6.30 -5.21
C MET A 176 18.32 5.75 -4.39
N THR A 177 18.80 4.55 -4.74
CA THR A 177 19.97 3.95 -4.07
C THR A 177 21.22 4.79 -4.29
N GLU A 178 21.47 5.22 -5.52
CA GLU A 178 22.63 6.04 -5.89
C GLU A 178 22.55 7.44 -5.29
N TYR A 179 21.36 8.06 -5.32
CA TYR A 179 21.12 9.35 -4.68
C TYR A 179 21.42 9.30 -3.18
N ALA A 180 20.85 8.31 -2.47
CA ALA A 180 21.10 8.13 -1.05
C ALA A 180 22.58 7.82 -0.75
N ARG A 181 23.27 7.06 -1.62
CA ARG A 181 24.70 6.78 -1.49
C ARG A 181 25.51 8.08 -1.50
N LYS A 182 25.34 8.92 -2.53
CA LYS A 182 26.03 10.22 -2.64
C LYS A 182 25.72 11.15 -1.46
N TYR A 183 24.45 11.20 -1.06
CA TYR A 183 24.00 12.00 0.08
C TYR A 183 24.67 11.55 1.39
N LEU A 184 24.70 10.25 1.66
CA LEU A 184 25.32 9.68 2.86
C LEU A 184 26.86 9.80 2.86
N GLU A 185 27.50 9.67 1.70
CA GLU A 185 28.94 9.90 1.54
C GLU A 185 29.32 11.35 1.84
N TYR A 186 28.56 12.31 1.29
CA TYR A 186 28.75 13.73 1.59
C TYR A 186 28.63 14.01 3.10
N VAL A 187 27.58 13.53 3.75
CA VAL A 187 27.42 13.74 5.21
C VAL A 187 28.54 13.04 5.99
N SER A 188 28.97 11.84 5.57
CA SER A 188 30.04 11.11 6.25
C SER A 188 31.40 11.83 6.16
N GLU A 189 31.68 12.47 5.02
CA GLU A 189 32.94 13.17 4.78
C GLU A 189 32.98 14.55 5.46
N TYR A 190 31.90 15.33 5.34
CA TYR A 190 31.88 16.74 5.75
C TYR A 190 31.19 17.00 7.09
N HIS A 191 30.31 16.11 7.53
CA HIS A 191 29.51 16.26 8.77
C HIS A 191 29.46 14.95 9.60
N PRO A 192 30.61 14.31 9.91
CA PRO A 192 30.65 13.03 10.61
C PRO A 192 30.00 13.05 12.00
N GLU A 193 29.85 14.22 12.62
CA GLU A 193 29.14 14.43 13.88
C GLU A 193 27.67 14.00 13.83
N LEU A 194 27.03 14.05 12.65
CA LEU A 194 25.66 13.57 12.46
C LEU A 194 25.57 12.04 12.47
N ARG A 195 26.68 11.32 12.31
CA ARG A 195 26.74 9.84 12.28
C ARG A 195 25.67 9.25 11.36
N PRO A 196 25.77 9.50 10.04
CA PRO A 196 24.76 9.06 9.09
C PRO A 196 24.66 7.53 9.03
N GLU A 197 23.48 7.04 8.67
CA GLU A 197 23.28 5.60 8.45
C GLU A 197 24.16 5.06 7.32
N LYS A 198 24.41 3.75 7.32
CA LYS A 198 25.13 3.11 6.22
C LYS A 198 24.25 3.08 4.97
N SER A 199 24.87 3.31 3.81
CA SER A 199 24.22 3.14 2.51
C SER A 199 23.73 1.69 2.34
N LYS A 200 22.53 1.55 1.77
CA LYS A 200 21.84 0.27 1.54
C LYS A 200 20.93 0.40 0.31
N PRO A 201 20.58 -0.69 -0.38
CA PRO A 201 19.59 -0.67 -1.46
C PRO A 201 18.25 -0.07 -0.99
N ARG A 202 17.64 0.77 -1.82
CA ARG A 202 16.38 1.47 -1.53
C ARG A 202 15.35 1.29 -2.65
N ALA A 203 14.08 1.13 -2.28
CA ALA A 203 12.97 1.35 -3.21
C ALA A 203 12.76 2.85 -3.46
N GLU A 204 12.05 3.19 -4.53
CA GLU A 204 11.76 4.56 -4.94
C GLU A 204 11.13 5.42 -3.83
N GLY A 205 10.17 4.87 -3.09
CA GLY A 205 9.50 5.57 -1.98
C GLY A 205 10.29 5.62 -0.66
N HIS A 206 11.46 4.98 -0.56
CA HIS A 206 12.22 4.86 0.69
C HIS A 206 13.19 6.05 0.87
N THR A 207 12.63 7.23 1.07
CA THR A 207 13.34 8.52 0.95
C THR A 207 13.83 9.12 2.28
N TRP A 208 13.83 8.34 3.36
CA TRP A 208 14.27 8.79 4.67
C TRP A 208 15.78 8.60 4.82
N ILE A 209 16.50 9.67 5.13
CA ILE A 209 17.93 9.60 5.46
C ILE A 209 18.09 9.80 6.97
N ASN A 210 18.65 8.79 7.64
CA ASN A 210 18.76 8.77 9.10
C ASN A 210 20.17 9.17 9.57
N PHE A 211 20.20 9.94 10.66
CA PHE A 211 21.37 10.41 11.37
C PHE A 211 21.25 10.03 12.86
N TYR A 212 22.37 9.65 13.48
CA TYR A 212 22.41 9.18 14.87
C TYR A 212 23.45 9.92 15.72
N PRO A 213 23.41 11.27 15.79
CA PRO A 213 24.44 12.05 16.48
C PRO A 213 24.60 11.67 17.97
N PHE A 214 23.50 11.27 18.61
CA PHE A 214 23.48 10.84 20.02
C PHE A 214 23.74 9.34 20.25
N GLY A 215 24.04 8.58 19.19
CA GLY A 215 24.04 7.12 19.25
C GLY A 215 22.64 6.51 19.11
N VAL A 216 22.57 5.25 18.68
CA VAL A 216 21.31 4.56 18.39
C VAL A 216 20.54 4.25 19.68
N GLU A 217 21.27 3.99 20.76
CA GLU A 217 20.77 3.69 22.10
C GLU A 217 19.96 4.83 22.72
N LYS A 218 20.23 6.08 22.34
CA LYS A 218 19.51 7.26 22.84
C LYS A 218 18.11 7.41 22.25
N LYS A 219 17.74 6.62 21.23
CA LYS A 219 16.40 6.63 20.62
C LYS A 219 15.98 8.03 20.14
N MET A 220 16.96 8.81 19.67
CA MET A 220 16.80 10.21 19.30
C MET A 220 17.35 10.51 17.89
N PRO A 221 16.94 9.77 16.85
CA PRO A 221 17.47 9.98 15.51
C PRO A 221 17.04 11.34 14.96
N ILE A 222 17.90 11.91 14.11
CA ILE A 222 17.53 13.00 13.22
C ILE A 222 17.30 12.39 11.83
N VAL A 223 16.21 12.76 11.16
CA VAL A 223 15.81 12.19 9.88
C VAL A 223 15.52 13.32 8.91
N HIS A 224 16.16 13.29 7.73
CA HIS A 224 15.66 14.03 6.59
C HIS A 224 14.67 13.16 5.83
N GLN A 225 13.38 13.51 5.89
CA GLN A 225 12.33 12.88 5.12
C GLN A 225 12.16 13.65 3.81
N ILE A 226 12.85 13.22 2.75
CA ILE A 226 12.93 13.96 1.48
C ILE A 226 11.53 14.24 0.90
N TYR A 227 10.68 13.22 0.71
CA TYR A 227 9.29 13.42 0.25
C TYR A 227 8.34 14.03 1.28
N GLY A 228 8.83 14.33 2.49
CA GLY A 228 8.08 15.05 3.52
C GLY A 228 8.49 16.52 3.61
N ASP A 229 9.47 16.94 2.81
CA ASP A 229 10.07 18.28 2.80
C ASP A 229 10.44 18.73 4.21
N ALA A 230 11.00 17.81 5.00
CA ALA A 230 11.20 18.05 6.43
C ALA A 230 12.40 17.32 7.02
N VAL A 231 13.09 18.02 7.92
CA VAL A 231 14.05 17.43 8.85
C VAL A 231 13.40 17.31 10.22
N LYS A 232 13.58 16.15 10.85
CA LYS A 232 12.89 15.77 12.08
C LYS A 232 13.89 15.28 13.10
N ILE A 233 13.81 15.72 14.34
CA ILE A 233 14.36 14.96 15.47
C ILE A 233 13.21 14.22 16.15
N MET A 234 13.40 12.91 16.36
CA MET A 234 12.36 12.03 16.89
C MET A 234 12.76 11.53 18.27
N PHE A 235 11.98 11.85 19.30
CA PHE A 235 12.14 11.30 20.64
C PHE A 235 11.30 10.02 20.75
N LEU A 236 11.90 8.88 20.38
CA LEU A 236 11.16 7.63 20.25
C LEU A 236 10.81 7.06 21.64
N ALA A 237 9.56 6.61 21.80
CA ALA A 237 9.04 6.05 23.04
C ALA A 237 9.10 7.03 24.24
N GLN A 238 8.95 8.32 23.98
CA GLN A 238 9.03 9.41 24.97
C GLN A 238 7.82 10.36 24.86
N ALA A 239 6.64 9.85 24.49
CA ALA A 239 5.42 10.64 24.34
C ALA A 239 5.05 11.45 25.59
N GLU A 240 5.35 10.91 26.77
CA GLU A 240 5.13 11.55 28.08
C GLU A 240 5.94 12.84 28.28
N ARG A 241 7.02 13.04 27.51
CA ARG A 241 7.83 14.26 27.53
C ARG A 241 7.32 15.33 26.58
N TYR A 242 6.13 15.18 26.00
CA TYR A 242 5.61 16.13 25.00
C TYR A 242 5.56 17.58 25.51
N GLU A 243 5.02 17.81 26.72
CA GLU A 243 4.92 19.16 27.28
C GLU A 243 6.31 19.75 27.57
N GLU A 244 7.19 18.97 28.18
CA GLU A 244 8.58 19.33 28.48
C GLU A 244 9.33 19.73 27.20
N LEU A 245 9.31 18.87 26.18
CA LEU A 245 9.99 19.11 24.91
C LEU A 245 9.38 20.29 24.15
N SER A 246 8.05 20.46 24.20
CA SER A 246 7.39 21.61 23.56
C SER A 246 7.85 22.93 24.18
N LEU A 247 8.01 22.98 25.51
CA LEU A 247 8.54 24.14 26.21
C LEU A 247 10.02 24.38 25.88
N ILE A 248 10.84 23.33 25.87
CA ILE A 248 12.26 23.46 25.53
C ILE A 248 12.43 24.00 24.12
N PHE A 249 11.75 23.42 23.12
CA PHE A 249 11.89 23.83 21.72
C PHE A 249 11.17 25.13 21.37
N ASN A 250 10.36 25.69 22.27
CA ASN A 250 9.79 27.03 22.08
C ASN A 250 10.87 28.13 22.02
N ASP A 251 12.04 27.90 22.63
CA ASP A 251 13.18 28.82 22.60
C ASP A 251 14.10 28.62 21.38
N PHE A 252 13.79 27.66 20.49
CA PHE A 252 14.58 27.39 19.29
C PHE A 252 14.25 28.43 18.20
N ASN A 253 15.17 29.36 17.97
CA ASN A 253 14.96 30.48 17.03
C ASN A 253 15.71 30.33 15.71
N ALA A 254 16.47 29.25 15.50
CA ALA A 254 17.25 29.07 14.28
C ALA A 254 16.37 28.79 13.05
N HIS A 255 15.27 28.04 13.25
CA HIS A 255 14.30 27.74 12.20
C HIS A 255 12.87 27.67 12.75
N PRO A 256 11.85 28.01 11.95
CA PRO A 256 10.46 27.70 12.28
C PRO A 256 10.28 26.18 12.43
N LEU A 257 9.69 25.75 13.55
CA LEU A 257 9.47 24.34 13.85
C LEU A 257 8.05 24.05 14.31
N VAL A 258 7.69 22.77 14.29
CA VAL A 258 6.47 22.24 14.89
C VAL A 258 6.85 21.08 15.82
N VAL A 259 6.38 21.13 17.06
CA VAL A 259 6.47 20.01 18.00
C VAL A 259 5.12 19.29 18.06
N ARG A 260 5.11 17.99 17.85
CA ARG A 260 3.88 17.17 17.92
C ARG A 260 4.13 15.79 18.51
N GLN A 261 3.11 15.24 19.14
CA GLN A 261 3.08 13.83 19.47
C GLN A 261 2.68 13.00 18.24
N SER A 262 3.37 11.88 18.01
CA SER A 262 3.06 10.92 16.96
C SER A 262 3.18 9.50 17.52
N GLY A 263 2.03 8.88 17.81
CA GLY A 263 1.98 7.61 18.51
C GLY A 263 2.68 7.67 19.87
N LYS A 264 3.73 6.84 20.06
CA LYS A 264 4.55 6.78 21.27
C LYS A 264 5.75 7.73 21.26
N SER A 265 5.86 8.62 20.29
CA SER A 265 7.04 9.47 20.10
C SER A 265 6.66 10.96 20.10
N VAL A 266 7.62 11.82 20.42
CA VAL A 266 7.53 13.26 20.16
C VAL A 266 8.39 13.57 18.95
N ILE A 267 7.88 14.37 18.03
CA ILE A 267 8.56 14.78 16.80
C ILE A 267 8.68 16.30 16.82
N VAL A 268 9.90 16.78 16.64
CA VAL A 268 10.18 18.18 16.30
C VAL A 268 10.53 18.21 14.83
N GLU A 269 9.75 18.97 14.06
CA GLU A 269 9.79 19.00 12.60
C GLU A 269 10.10 20.41 12.11
N VAL A 270 11.08 20.54 11.22
CA VAL A 270 11.42 21.78 10.51
C VAL A 270 11.25 21.53 9.03
N LYS A 271 10.58 22.46 8.33
CA LYS A 271 10.40 22.38 6.88
C LYS A 271 11.68 22.77 6.15
N VAL A 272 11.97 22.06 5.07
CA VAL A 272 13.15 22.28 4.20
C VAL A 272 12.70 22.25 2.73
N PRO A 273 13.51 22.71 1.77
CA PRO A 273 13.14 22.69 0.36
C PRO A 273 12.85 21.27 -0.15
N SER A 274 11.89 21.17 -1.06
CA SER A 274 11.53 19.91 -1.74
C SER A 274 12.68 19.41 -2.62
N ILE A 275 12.84 18.09 -2.68
CA ILE A 275 13.81 17.40 -3.52
C ILE A 275 13.11 16.20 -4.16
N ASP A 276 13.25 16.02 -5.48
CA ASP A 276 12.85 14.79 -6.15
C ASP A 276 14.08 13.96 -6.57
N PRO A 277 14.46 12.91 -5.81
CA PRO A 277 15.66 12.12 -6.08
C PRO A 277 15.53 11.20 -7.31
N ILE A 278 14.35 11.15 -7.95
CA ILE A 278 14.11 10.37 -9.17
C ILE A 278 14.25 11.24 -10.41
N ILE A 279 13.88 12.51 -10.31
CA ILE A 279 13.96 13.48 -11.40
C ILE A 279 15.30 14.25 -11.36
N GLU A 280 15.76 14.64 -10.18
CA GLU A 280 16.93 15.48 -9.98
C GLU A 280 18.18 14.66 -9.65
N THR A 281 19.34 15.09 -10.14
CA THR A 281 20.61 14.54 -9.69
C THR A 281 20.95 15.07 -8.28
N PHE A 282 21.81 14.35 -7.57
CA PHE A 282 22.34 14.81 -6.28
C PHE A 282 23.01 16.18 -6.41
N GLU A 283 23.76 16.41 -7.48
CA GLU A 283 24.45 17.67 -7.75
C GLU A 283 23.47 18.83 -8.00
N ALA A 284 22.36 18.58 -8.69
CA ALA A 284 21.35 19.61 -8.97
C ALA A 284 20.60 20.03 -7.70
N SER A 285 20.29 19.07 -6.83
CA SER A 285 19.57 19.29 -5.57
C SER A 285 20.50 19.63 -4.39
N PHE A 286 21.81 19.73 -4.63
CA PHE A 286 22.81 19.92 -3.58
C PHE A 286 22.57 21.15 -2.68
N PRO A 287 22.11 22.33 -3.17
CA PRO A 287 21.78 23.45 -2.29
C PRO A 287 20.68 23.12 -1.27
N ALA A 288 19.63 22.39 -1.69
CA ALA A 288 18.55 21.95 -0.80
C ALA A 288 19.04 20.90 0.21
N VAL A 289 19.93 20.00 -0.23
CA VAL A 289 20.62 19.04 0.64
C VAL A 289 21.40 19.76 1.74
N GLN A 290 22.16 20.81 1.39
CA GLN A 290 22.95 21.59 2.35
C GLN A 290 22.06 22.31 3.37
N GLU A 291 20.91 22.85 2.93
CA GLU A 291 19.94 23.47 3.82
C GLU A 291 19.37 22.45 4.83
N ALA A 292 18.99 21.27 4.36
CA ALA A 292 18.51 20.19 5.23
C ALA A 292 19.58 19.73 6.23
N ILE A 293 20.83 19.63 5.81
CA ILE A 293 21.94 19.25 6.70
C ILE A 293 22.21 20.36 7.74
N LYS A 294 22.14 21.64 7.34
CA LYS A 294 22.25 22.75 8.27
C LYS A 294 21.17 22.69 9.36
N VAL A 295 19.91 22.43 8.97
CA VAL A 295 18.81 22.24 9.93
C VAL A 295 19.09 21.07 10.88
N ALA A 296 19.61 19.94 10.37
CA ALA A 296 19.96 18.79 11.20
C ALA A 296 21.07 19.13 12.21
N LEU A 297 22.09 19.90 11.80
CA LEU A 297 23.17 20.37 12.67
C LEU A 297 22.66 21.34 13.74
N ASP A 298 21.79 22.29 13.38
CA ASP A 298 21.22 23.26 14.30
C ASP A 298 20.36 22.57 15.37
N LEU A 299 19.54 21.58 14.98
CA LEU A 299 18.76 20.75 15.91
C LEU A 299 19.68 19.93 16.84
N TYR A 300 20.74 19.34 16.28
CA TYR A 300 21.72 18.59 17.06
C TYR A 300 22.41 19.49 18.11
N ALA A 301 22.97 20.61 17.68
CA ALA A 301 23.67 21.56 18.55
C ALA A 301 22.75 22.08 19.67
N TYR A 302 21.48 22.36 19.36
CA TYR A 302 20.51 22.83 20.33
C TYR A 302 20.20 21.79 21.41
N CYS A 303 20.02 20.51 21.03
CA CYS A 303 19.81 19.45 22.00
C CYS A 303 21.02 19.26 22.92
N VAL A 304 22.24 19.39 22.38
CA VAL A 304 23.47 19.35 23.18
C VAL A 304 23.53 20.51 24.17
N GLU A 305 23.20 21.73 23.73
CA GLU A 305 23.15 22.94 24.57
C GLU A 305 22.14 22.78 25.72
N LYS A 306 20.93 22.32 25.40
CA LYS A 306 19.83 22.12 26.35
C LYS A 306 19.98 20.83 27.18
N ARG A 307 21.01 20.01 26.92
CA ARG A 307 21.30 18.73 27.60
C ARG A 307 20.11 17.77 27.60
N ILE A 308 19.43 17.68 26.46
CA ILE A 308 18.27 16.80 26.25
C ILE A 308 18.69 15.34 26.11
#